data_AF-A0A1W2FUJ8-F1
#
_entry.id   AF-A0A1W2FUJ8-F1
#
_cell.length_a   1.000
_cell.length_b   1.000
_cell.length_c   1.000
_cell.angle_alpha   90.00
_cell.angle_beta   90.00
_cell.angle_gamma   90.00
#
_symmetry.space_group_name_H-M   'P 1'
#
loop_
_entity.id
_entity.type
_entity.pdbx_description
1 polymer ?
#
loop_
_entity_poly.entity_id
_entity_poly.type
_entity_poly.pdbx_seq_one_letter_code
_entity_poly.pdbx_strand_id
1 'polypeptide(L)'
;MAWITLRQFAWTERPGYVDPYPEVDGIHRVAADRLLPIDLSYAISVNALAVPASGPVRYETRQHELRLVLCYLDGNPLRLRDEPFRASAAHIRRFVSESIGLGMLTATVQAAYQWQDPAAHIDALPTALAGQVSATKNRPDLLFDRPGLTLAGEARGRSEAPPTRVTAQQRDRLNSLLPWSHHHGTHPLAMSWAYATGLGMTVDLFTRSGRLPGMLGPIGQPLPSPMPTQTDLFDQDQLDAPARQPEPPPVTPARRGGTRDLDRSSARELTLRISQRVGDIADQLYATAPDPDIRVGGQRMRGTWAALDLLGTSTGSFLLGVLEGPISTEINARLRPSSQFEDDGVSAHVSGRLVIAITKEHGQPWYLVAD
;
A
#
# COMPACT_ATOMS: atom_id res chain seq x y z
N MET A 1 10.78 2.09 -14.77
CA MET A 1 10.12 1.12 -13.85
C MET A 1 11.12 0.61 -12.82
N ALA A 2 10.67 0.29 -11.61
CA ALA A 2 11.51 -0.36 -10.58
C ALA A 2 11.07 -1.83 -10.40
N TRP A 3 11.88 -2.67 -9.76
CA TRP A 3 11.49 -4.04 -9.40
C TRP A 3 11.70 -4.34 -7.92
N ILE A 4 10.89 -5.26 -7.42
CA ILE A 4 10.96 -5.82 -6.06
C ILE A 4 11.01 -7.35 -6.11
N THR A 5 11.40 -7.97 -5.00
CA THR A 5 11.25 -9.40 -4.80
C THR A 5 9.88 -9.70 -4.18
N LEU A 6 9.12 -10.61 -4.76
CA LEU A 6 7.82 -11.06 -4.26
C LEU A 6 7.92 -12.51 -3.77
N ARG A 7 7.46 -12.74 -2.53
CA ARG A 7 7.32 -14.06 -1.91
C ARG A 7 5.85 -14.32 -1.65
N GLN A 8 5.32 -15.46 -2.09
CA GLN A 8 3.89 -15.77 -1.96
C GLN A 8 3.66 -16.86 -0.93
N PHE A 9 2.70 -16.62 -0.04
CA PHE A 9 2.32 -17.51 1.06
C PHE A 9 0.81 -17.81 1.02
N ALA A 10 0.49 -19.08 1.21
CA ALA A 10 -0.86 -19.55 1.51
C ALA A 10 -1.06 -19.69 3.02
N TRP A 11 -2.26 -19.41 3.50
CA TRP A 11 -2.64 -19.68 4.88
C TRP A 11 -3.94 -20.49 4.97
N THR A 12 -3.98 -21.50 5.83
CA THR A 12 -5.16 -22.33 6.06
C THR A 12 -5.89 -21.89 7.33
N GLU A 13 -7.17 -22.26 7.42
CA GLU A 13 -8.01 -22.00 8.58
C GLU A 13 -8.28 -23.30 9.33
N ARG A 14 -8.39 -23.20 10.65
CA ARG A 14 -8.98 -24.21 11.53
C ARG A 14 -10.13 -23.60 12.33
N PRO A 15 -11.06 -24.40 12.85
CA PRO A 15 -12.05 -23.92 13.82
C PRO A 15 -11.36 -23.22 15.00
N GLY A 16 -11.87 -22.05 15.40
CA GLY A 16 -11.36 -21.32 16.56
C GLY A 16 -11.59 -22.09 17.85
N TYR A 17 -10.62 -22.03 18.78
CA TYR A 17 -10.70 -22.80 20.03
C TYR A 17 -11.52 -22.07 21.11
N VAL A 18 -11.59 -20.73 21.05
CA VAL A 18 -12.19 -19.87 22.08
C VAL A 18 -13.15 -18.82 21.50
N ASP A 19 -12.95 -18.38 20.26
CA ASP A 19 -13.77 -17.37 19.55
C ASP A 19 -14.58 -18.11 18.44
N PRO A 20 -15.85 -17.78 18.16
CA PRO A 20 -16.62 -18.35 17.04
C PRO A 20 -16.00 -18.19 15.64
N TYR A 21 -14.90 -17.44 15.50
CA TYR A 21 -14.22 -17.21 14.23
C TYR A 21 -13.09 -18.21 14.01
N PRO A 22 -12.82 -18.62 12.76
CA PRO A 22 -11.68 -19.48 12.48
C PRO A 22 -10.36 -18.80 12.84
N GLU A 23 -9.35 -19.62 13.06
CA GLU A 23 -7.97 -19.20 13.29
C GLU A 23 -7.08 -19.67 12.14
N VAL A 24 -6.00 -18.94 11.91
CA VAL A 24 -4.93 -19.35 11.01
C VAL A 24 -4.21 -20.58 11.58
N ASP A 25 -4.21 -21.65 10.81
CA ASP A 25 -3.61 -22.94 11.16
C ASP A 25 -2.17 -23.04 10.65
N GLY A 26 -2.02 -23.17 9.33
CA GLY A 26 -0.74 -23.25 8.66
C GLY A 26 -0.49 -22.03 7.79
N ILE A 27 0.78 -21.61 7.66
CA ILE A 27 1.21 -20.65 6.65
C ILE A 27 2.40 -21.27 5.92
N HIS A 28 2.30 -21.40 4.60
CA HIS A 28 3.31 -22.06 3.78
C HIS A 28 3.60 -21.27 2.51
N ARG A 29 4.86 -21.32 2.09
CA ARG A 29 5.31 -20.67 0.86
C ARG A 29 4.84 -21.48 -0.34
N VAL A 30 4.21 -20.83 -1.32
CA VAL A 30 3.56 -21.50 -2.47
C VAL A 30 4.27 -21.29 -3.80
N ALA A 31 5.26 -20.42 -3.85
CA ALA A 31 6.05 -20.17 -5.04
C ALA A 31 7.51 -19.84 -4.68
N ALA A 32 8.41 -20.12 -5.62
CA ALA A 32 9.76 -19.55 -5.62
C ALA A 32 9.69 -18.02 -5.66
N ASP A 33 10.78 -17.34 -5.26
CA ASP A 33 10.85 -15.89 -5.33
C ASP A 33 10.66 -15.39 -6.76
N ARG A 34 9.95 -14.26 -6.88
CA ARG A 34 9.60 -13.67 -8.16
C ARG A 34 10.03 -12.22 -8.21
N LEU A 35 10.46 -11.78 -9.39
CA LEU A 35 10.67 -10.38 -9.68
C LEU A 35 9.33 -9.76 -10.06
N LEU A 36 8.92 -8.74 -9.34
CA LEU A 36 7.73 -7.98 -9.65
C LEU A 36 8.13 -6.57 -10.11
N PRO A 37 7.97 -6.23 -11.41
CA PRO A 37 8.06 -4.84 -11.82
C PRO A 37 6.93 -4.04 -11.17
N ILE A 38 7.27 -2.87 -10.67
CA ILE A 38 6.36 -1.94 -10.00
C ILE A 38 6.41 -0.58 -10.69
N ASP A 39 5.22 -0.01 -10.85
CA ASP A 39 5.05 1.40 -11.19
C ASP A 39 5.01 2.20 -9.89
N LEU A 40 6.11 2.89 -9.57
CA LEU A 40 6.22 3.63 -8.31
C LEU A 40 5.21 4.78 -8.25
N SER A 41 4.89 5.39 -9.39
CA SER A 41 3.88 6.46 -9.45
C SER A 41 2.49 5.95 -9.04
N TYR A 42 2.12 4.72 -9.44
CA TYR A 42 0.91 4.04 -8.98
C TYR A 42 0.96 3.68 -7.49
N ALA A 43 2.06 3.07 -7.03
CA ALA A 43 2.20 2.66 -5.65
C ALA A 43 2.09 3.87 -4.69
N ILE A 44 2.59 5.04 -5.10
CA ILE A 44 2.55 6.26 -4.29
C ILE A 44 1.23 7.02 -4.41
N SER A 45 0.47 6.88 -5.51
CA SER A 45 -0.82 7.59 -5.67
C SER A 45 -1.84 7.23 -4.59
N VAL A 46 -1.77 6.01 -4.06
CA VAL A 46 -2.59 5.56 -2.93
C VAL A 46 -2.32 6.42 -1.69
N ASN A 47 -1.05 6.70 -1.37
CA ASN A 47 -0.70 7.57 -0.24
C ASN A 47 -1.23 9.00 -0.40
N ALA A 48 -1.37 9.50 -1.63
CA ALA A 48 -1.96 10.82 -1.91
C ALA A 48 -3.43 10.90 -1.50
N LEU A 49 -4.13 9.77 -1.51
CA LEU A 49 -5.55 9.62 -1.18
C LEU A 49 -5.79 9.20 0.28
N ALA A 50 -4.72 9.03 1.06
CA ALA A 50 -4.83 8.72 2.48
C ALA A 50 -5.51 9.88 3.24
N VAL A 51 -6.51 9.56 4.06
CA VAL A 51 -7.29 10.54 4.80
C VAL A 51 -6.58 10.92 6.11
N PRO A 52 -6.45 12.23 6.42
CA PRO A 52 -5.90 12.66 7.69
C PRO A 52 -6.85 12.30 8.84
N ALA A 53 -6.29 12.04 10.02
CA ALA A 53 -7.07 11.74 11.23
C ALA A 53 -8.05 12.88 11.61
N SER A 54 -7.75 14.12 11.21
CA SER A 54 -8.62 15.27 11.41
C SER A 54 -8.30 16.40 10.42
N GLY A 55 -9.31 17.16 10.01
CA GLY A 55 -9.14 18.38 9.22
C GLY A 55 -9.20 18.19 7.70
N PRO A 56 -9.16 19.30 6.94
CA PRO A 56 -9.17 19.27 5.48
C PRO A 56 -7.83 18.78 4.92
N VAL A 57 -7.89 18.14 3.76
CA VAL A 57 -6.69 17.75 3.00
C VAL A 57 -6.18 18.98 2.26
N ARG A 58 -4.90 19.32 2.47
CA ARG A 58 -4.21 20.40 1.74
C ARG A 58 -3.19 19.85 0.78
N TYR A 59 -3.11 20.46 -0.39
CA TYR A 59 -2.20 20.07 -1.47
C TYR A 59 -0.74 20.06 -1.01
N GLU A 60 -0.26 21.13 -0.39
CA GLU A 60 1.16 21.28 -0.02
C GLU A 60 1.57 20.23 1.02
N THR A 61 0.67 19.91 1.95
CA THR A 61 0.89 18.87 2.95
C THR A 61 1.01 17.49 2.29
N ARG A 62 0.08 17.13 1.39
CA ARG A 62 0.15 15.86 0.65
C ARG A 62 1.41 15.81 -0.22
N GLN A 63 1.72 16.88 -0.94
CA GLN A 63 2.93 16.96 -1.74
C GLN A 63 4.18 16.73 -0.87
N HIS A 64 4.29 17.39 0.28
CA HIS A 64 5.43 17.21 1.17
C HIS A 64 5.54 15.79 1.73
N GLU A 65 4.41 15.19 2.13
CA GLU A 65 4.36 13.79 2.59
C GLU A 65 4.83 12.80 1.52
N LEU A 66 4.34 12.93 0.28
CA LEU A 66 4.76 12.08 -0.83
C LEU A 66 6.24 12.29 -1.18
N ARG A 67 6.69 13.56 -1.20
CA ARG A 67 8.10 13.92 -1.42
C ARG A 67 9.00 13.24 -0.40
N LEU A 68 8.59 13.26 0.87
CA LEU A 68 9.33 12.64 1.96
C LEU A 68 9.50 11.14 1.72
N VAL A 69 8.42 10.41 1.39
CA VAL A 69 8.49 8.97 1.08
C VAL A 69 9.42 8.71 -0.11
N LEU A 70 9.24 9.45 -1.20
CA LEU A 70 10.03 9.30 -2.42
C LEU A 70 11.51 9.59 -2.20
N CYS A 71 11.87 10.56 -1.35
CA CYS A 71 13.27 10.87 -1.07
C CYS A 71 14.02 9.73 -0.37
N TYR A 72 13.32 8.82 0.33
CA TYR A 72 13.93 7.63 0.95
C TYR A 72 14.04 6.43 0.00
N LEU A 73 13.43 6.50 -1.18
CA LEU A 73 13.45 5.43 -2.16
C LEU A 73 14.48 5.74 -3.25
N ASP A 74 15.15 4.70 -3.73
CA ASP A 74 16.16 4.81 -4.77
C ASP A 74 16.26 3.52 -5.60
N GLY A 75 16.88 3.60 -6.77
CA GLY A 75 17.42 2.46 -7.50
C GLY A 75 16.42 1.64 -8.33
N ASN A 76 17.02 0.68 -9.04
CA ASN A 76 16.35 -0.40 -9.75
C ASN A 76 17.24 -1.65 -9.63
N PRO A 77 17.15 -2.44 -8.54
CA PRO A 77 15.98 -2.65 -7.69
C PRO A 77 15.58 -1.47 -6.82
N LEU A 78 14.29 -1.39 -6.48
CA LEU A 78 13.81 -0.42 -5.50
C LEU A 78 14.43 -0.75 -4.14
N ARG A 79 15.13 0.22 -3.56
CA ARG A 79 15.82 0.13 -2.26
C ARG A 79 15.47 1.31 -1.37
N LEU A 80 15.64 1.09 -0.07
CA LEU A 80 15.57 2.14 0.93
C LEU A 80 16.95 2.80 1.08
N ARG A 81 17.01 4.13 1.14
CA ARG A 81 18.23 4.86 1.52
C ARG A 81 18.47 4.69 3.03
N ASP A 82 19.17 3.62 3.38
CA ASP A 82 19.28 3.11 4.76
C ASP A 82 19.93 4.12 5.72
N GLU A 83 21.02 4.77 5.33
CA GLU A 83 21.72 5.74 6.18
C GLU A 83 20.84 6.93 6.62
N PRO A 84 20.25 7.73 5.70
CA PRO A 84 19.37 8.82 6.11
C PRO A 84 18.11 8.31 6.81
N PHE A 85 17.61 7.12 6.45
CA PHE A 85 16.46 6.52 7.10
C PHE A 85 16.74 6.21 8.57
N ARG A 86 17.87 5.56 8.90
CA ARG A 86 18.25 5.26 10.29
C ARG A 86 18.51 6.51 11.12
N ALA A 87 19.06 7.55 10.50
CA ALA A 87 19.31 8.83 11.16
C ALA A 87 18.02 9.62 11.45
N SER A 88 16.90 9.25 10.83
CA SER A 88 15.62 9.96 10.97
C SER A 88 14.91 9.65 12.27
N ALA A 89 14.03 10.55 12.71
CA ALA A 89 13.19 10.33 13.88
C ALA A 89 12.26 9.11 13.69
N ALA A 90 11.93 8.43 14.80
CA ALA A 90 11.14 7.20 14.78
C ALA A 90 9.76 7.36 14.08
N HIS A 91 9.10 8.51 14.25
CA HIS A 91 7.81 8.78 13.61
C HIS A 91 7.92 8.93 12.09
N ILE A 92 9.01 9.52 11.58
CA ILE A 92 9.30 9.60 10.13
C ILE A 92 9.52 8.20 9.57
N ARG A 93 10.36 7.40 10.25
CA ARG A 93 10.64 6.02 9.83
C ARG A 93 9.36 5.17 9.76
N ARG A 94 8.49 5.32 10.77
CA ARG A 94 7.19 4.65 10.81
C ARG A 94 6.31 5.11 9.65
N PHE A 95 6.15 6.42 9.48
CA PHE A 95 5.36 6.98 8.38
C PHE A 95 5.81 6.45 7.02
N VAL A 96 7.11 6.56 6.71
CA VAL A 96 7.69 6.10 5.44
C VAL A 96 7.50 4.60 5.25
N SER A 97 7.75 3.79 6.29
CA SER A 97 7.56 2.33 6.21
C SER A 97 6.11 1.98 5.90
N GLU A 98 5.15 2.52 6.66
CA GLU A 98 3.72 2.21 6.45
C GLU A 98 3.25 2.69 5.06
N SER A 99 3.70 3.85 4.58
CA SER A 99 3.40 4.34 3.23
C SER A 99 3.96 3.43 2.14
N ILE A 100 5.18 2.89 2.32
CA ILE A 100 5.76 1.88 1.43
C ILE A 100 4.92 0.61 1.47
N GLY A 101 4.54 0.15 2.66
CA GLY A 101 3.67 -1.03 2.84
C GLY A 101 2.38 -0.92 2.04
N LEU A 102 1.65 0.19 2.18
CA LEU A 102 0.41 0.47 1.45
C LEU A 102 0.62 0.47 -0.07
N GLY A 103 1.68 1.13 -0.53
CA GLY A 103 2.00 1.16 -1.96
C GLY A 103 2.35 -0.24 -2.50
N MET A 104 3.08 -1.05 -1.74
CA MET A 104 3.48 -2.39 -2.16
C MET A 104 2.33 -3.38 -2.19
N LEU A 105 1.39 -3.31 -1.24
CA LEU A 105 0.14 -4.07 -1.33
C LEU A 105 -0.59 -3.74 -2.64
N THR A 106 -0.74 -2.44 -2.89
CA THR A 106 -1.47 -1.96 -4.06
C THR A 106 -0.80 -2.39 -5.36
N ALA A 107 0.52 -2.24 -5.48
CA ALA A 107 1.28 -2.70 -6.64
C ALA A 107 1.17 -4.22 -6.84
N THR A 108 1.19 -5.01 -5.77
CA THR A 108 1.06 -6.47 -5.85
C THR A 108 -0.33 -6.89 -6.32
N VAL A 109 -1.38 -6.28 -5.77
CA VAL A 109 -2.77 -6.53 -6.16
C VAL A 109 -3.04 -6.06 -7.59
N GLN A 110 -2.47 -4.91 -7.99
CA GLN A 110 -2.53 -4.40 -9.35
C GLN A 110 -1.91 -5.38 -10.34
N ALA A 111 -0.69 -5.83 -10.08
CA ALA A 111 0.02 -6.77 -10.92
C ALA A 111 -0.72 -8.11 -11.06
N ALA A 112 -1.36 -8.55 -9.98
CA ALA A 112 -2.14 -9.79 -9.98
C ALA A 112 -3.37 -9.75 -10.88
N TYR A 113 -4.06 -8.62 -10.91
CA TYR A 113 -5.32 -8.45 -11.63
C TYR A 113 -5.20 -7.69 -12.93
N GLN A 114 -3.99 -7.23 -13.29
CA GLN A 114 -3.77 -6.20 -14.31
C GLN A 114 -4.69 -5.00 -14.07
N TRP A 115 -4.85 -4.64 -12.79
CA TRP A 115 -5.89 -3.73 -12.35
C TRP A 115 -5.59 -2.30 -12.79
N GLN A 116 -6.64 -1.60 -13.19
CA GLN A 116 -6.59 -0.21 -13.61
C GLN A 116 -7.42 0.74 -12.72
N ASP A 117 -8.30 0.23 -11.86
CA ASP A 117 -9.15 1.06 -10.99
C ASP A 117 -8.41 1.40 -9.68
N PRO A 118 -8.74 2.53 -9.05
CA PRO A 118 -8.15 2.93 -7.77
C PRO A 118 -8.59 2.00 -6.63
N ALA A 119 -7.66 1.74 -5.69
CA ALA A 119 -7.99 1.14 -4.41
C ALA A 119 -8.66 2.17 -3.49
N ALA A 120 -9.58 1.71 -2.64
CA ALA A 120 -10.30 2.52 -1.68
C ALA A 120 -9.68 2.38 -0.28
N HIS A 121 -9.35 3.49 0.39
CA HIS A 121 -8.86 3.46 1.78
C HIS A 121 -10.01 3.30 2.77
N ILE A 122 -9.96 2.31 3.66
CA ILE A 122 -11.00 2.16 4.70
C ILE A 122 -10.97 3.34 5.67
N ASP A 123 -9.79 3.89 5.95
CA ASP A 123 -9.63 5.08 6.78
C ASP A 123 -10.22 6.35 6.15
N ALA A 124 -10.65 6.29 4.89
CA ALA A 124 -11.42 7.37 4.28
C ALA A 124 -12.90 7.38 4.69
N LEU A 125 -13.35 6.46 5.55
CA LEU A 125 -14.71 6.52 6.07
C LEU A 125 -14.92 7.73 7.00
N PRO A 126 -16.03 8.48 6.87
CA PRO A 126 -16.40 9.54 7.81
C PRO A 126 -16.34 9.06 9.27
N THR A 127 -15.91 9.90 10.22
CA THR A 127 -15.77 9.54 11.65
C THR A 127 -17.04 8.95 12.26
N ALA A 128 -18.21 9.42 11.83
CA ALA A 128 -19.51 8.89 12.25
C ALA A 128 -19.78 7.45 11.79
N LEU A 129 -19.14 7.03 10.69
CA LEU A 129 -19.20 5.68 10.12
C LEU A 129 -17.99 4.82 10.52
N ALA A 130 -16.85 5.44 10.84
CA ALA A 130 -15.71 4.73 11.42
C ALA A 130 -16.14 3.99 12.70
N GLY A 131 -17.02 4.60 13.51
CA GLY A 131 -17.65 3.95 14.67
C GLY A 131 -18.66 2.84 14.34
N GLN A 132 -19.27 2.84 13.14
CA GLN A 132 -20.17 1.78 12.63
C GLN A 132 -19.41 0.62 11.98
N VAL A 133 -18.11 0.77 11.75
CA VAL A 133 -17.18 -0.31 11.37
C VAL A 133 -16.31 -0.69 12.58
N SER A 134 -16.55 -0.06 13.73
CA SER A 134 -15.72 -0.16 14.93
C SER A 134 -16.57 -0.17 16.20
N ALA A 135 -17.16 -1.31 16.53
CA ALA A 135 -17.51 -1.60 17.91
C ALA A 135 -16.36 -2.32 18.63
N THR A 136 -15.70 -3.29 17.98
CA THR A 136 -14.51 -4.00 18.48
C THR A 136 -13.81 -4.72 17.31
N LYS A 137 -12.48 -4.90 17.39
CA LYS A 137 -11.60 -5.72 16.52
C LYS A 137 -10.99 -5.02 15.28
N ASN A 138 -9.79 -5.47 14.92
CA ASN A 138 -8.89 -4.90 13.93
C ASN A 138 -9.49 -4.88 12.51
N ARG A 139 -9.35 -3.76 11.79
CA ARG A 139 -9.79 -3.59 10.40
C ARG A 139 -8.63 -3.70 9.40
N PRO A 140 -8.91 -4.10 8.13
CA PRO A 140 -7.94 -3.98 7.05
C PRO A 140 -7.69 -2.50 6.71
N ASP A 141 -6.59 -2.23 6.00
CA ASP A 141 -6.20 -0.87 5.61
C ASP A 141 -6.90 -0.41 4.32
N LEU A 142 -7.10 -1.34 3.36
CA LEU A 142 -7.65 -1.07 2.02
C LEU A 142 -8.84 -1.98 1.69
N LEU A 143 -9.76 -1.45 0.89
CA LEU A 143 -10.75 -2.22 0.13
C LEU A 143 -10.49 -2.05 -1.36
N PHE A 144 -10.42 -3.19 -2.03
CA PHE A 144 -10.20 -3.33 -3.44
C PHE A 144 -11.52 -3.77 -4.06
N ASP A 145 -12.22 -2.92 -4.82
CA ASP A 145 -13.55 -3.23 -5.36
C ASP A 145 -13.57 -3.37 -6.89
N ARG A 146 -13.94 -4.56 -7.35
CA ARG A 146 -14.08 -4.92 -8.76
C ARG A 146 -15.49 -5.47 -9.01
N PRO A 147 -16.04 -5.35 -10.23
CA PRO A 147 -17.22 -6.12 -10.61
C PRO A 147 -17.09 -7.61 -10.23
N GLY A 148 -17.87 -8.03 -9.23
CA GLY A 148 -17.92 -9.41 -8.75
C GLY A 148 -16.85 -9.81 -7.71
N LEU A 149 -15.96 -8.91 -7.27
CA LEU A 149 -14.97 -9.20 -6.23
C LEU A 149 -14.62 -7.96 -5.39
N THR A 150 -14.86 -8.04 -4.08
CA THR A 150 -14.33 -7.09 -3.11
C THR A 150 -13.27 -7.79 -2.25
N LEU A 151 -12.02 -7.34 -2.36
CA LEU A 151 -10.86 -7.86 -1.65
C LEU A 151 -10.49 -6.90 -0.50
N ALA A 152 -10.32 -7.43 0.71
CA ALA A 152 -9.80 -6.67 1.82
C ALA A 152 -8.27 -6.79 1.91
N GLY A 153 -7.62 -5.64 2.02
CA GLY A 153 -6.18 -5.49 1.92
C GLY A 153 -5.57 -5.00 3.23
N GLU A 154 -4.57 -5.71 3.72
CA GLU A 154 -3.79 -5.34 4.89
C GLU A 154 -2.33 -5.10 4.49
N ALA A 155 -1.75 -3.97 4.89
CA ALA A 155 -0.41 -3.58 4.50
C ALA A 155 0.47 -3.29 5.71
N ARG A 156 1.66 -3.89 5.74
CA ARG A 156 2.66 -3.57 6.77
C ARG A 156 4.01 -3.28 6.15
N GLY A 157 4.57 -2.14 6.52
CA GLY A 157 5.93 -1.77 6.17
C GLY A 157 6.93 -2.11 7.25
N ARG A 158 8.10 -2.59 6.84
CA ARG A 158 9.24 -2.89 7.70
C ARG A 158 10.52 -2.39 7.04
N SER A 159 11.47 -1.96 7.87
CA SER A 159 12.80 -1.54 7.44
C SER A 159 13.89 -2.58 7.77
N GLU A 160 13.48 -3.75 8.25
CA GLU A 160 14.35 -4.87 8.57
C GLU A 160 14.39 -5.88 7.41
N ALA A 161 15.35 -6.80 7.45
CA ALA A 161 15.45 -7.86 6.47
C ALA A 161 14.24 -8.82 6.55
N PRO A 162 13.80 -9.38 5.41
CA PRO A 162 12.73 -10.36 5.42
C PRO A 162 13.12 -11.59 6.25
N PRO A 163 12.24 -12.10 7.14
CA PRO A 163 12.54 -13.29 7.91
C PRO A 163 12.58 -14.51 7.00
N THR A 164 13.36 -15.52 7.40
CA THR A 164 13.45 -16.81 6.68
C THR A 164 12.21 -17.68 6.87
N ARG A 165 11.49 -17.48 7.98
CA ARG A 165 10.25 -18.18 8.33
C ARG A 165 9.17 -17.17 8.68
N VAL A 166 7.91 -17.60 8.55
CA VAL A 166 6.76 -16.79 8.95
C VAL A 166 6.80 -16.55 10.46
N THR A 167 6.61 -15.29 10.85
CA THR A 167 6.68 -14.85 12.25
C THR A 167 5.34 -14.96 12.95
N ALA A 168 5.37 -14.98 14.29
CA ALA A 168 4.15 -14.89 15.12
C ALA A 168 3.36 -13.61 14.80
N GLN A 169 4.05 -12.46 14.63
CA GLN A 169 3.39 -11.19 14.31
C GLN A 169 2.57 -11.24 13.01
N GLN A 170 3.09 -11.90 11.97
CA GLN A 170 2.35 -12.08 10.71
C GLN A 170 1.10 -12.94 10.90
N ARG A 171 1.22 -14.04 11.66
CA ARG A 171 0.09 -14.93 12.00
C ARG A 171 -0.96 -14.21 12.85
N ASP A 172 -0.53 -13.54 13.91
CA ASP A 172 -1.40 -12.81 14.83
C ASP A 172 -2.17 -11.71 14.11
N ARG A 173 -1.50 -11.03 13.14
CA ARG A 173 -2.17 -10.01 12.35
C ARG A 173 -3.25 -10.61 11.45
N LEU A 174 -2.98 -11.72 10.75
CA LEU A 174 -4.01 -12.43 9.97
C LEU A 174 -5.19 -12.86 10.86
N ASN A 175 -4.91 -13.50 12.01
CA ASN A 175 -5.92 -13.88 12.99
C ASN A 175 -6.78 -12.69 13.41
N SER A 176 -6.16 -11.53 13.59
CA SER A 176 -6.88 -10.33 14.01
C SER A 176 -7.87 -9.78 12.97
N LEU A 177 -7.70 -10.14 11.69
CA LEU A 177 -8.53 -9.70 10.56
C LEU A 177 -9.64 -10.70 10.21
N LEU A 178 -9.53 -11.96 10.62
CA LEU A 178 -10.54 -12.99 10.35
C LEU A 178 -11.92 -12.64 10.90
N PRO A 179 -12.06 -12.11 12.14
CA PRO A 179 -13.37 -11.67 12.64
C PRO A 179 -14.03 -10.64 11.73
N TRP A 180 -13.26 -9.65 11.25
CA TRP A 180 -13.76 -8.64 10.31
C TRP A 180 -14.21 -9.27 8.99
N SER A 181 -13.37 -10.14 8.40
CA SER A 181 -13.69 -10.83 7.15
C SER A 181 -15.00 -11.62 7.27
N HIS A 182 -15.15 -12.42 8.33
CA HIS A 182 -16.35 -13.22 8.59
C HIS A 182 -17.59 -12.37 8.81
N HIS A 183 -17.47 -11.33 9.64
CA HIS A 183 -18.58 -10.43 9.93
C HIS A 183 -19.14 -9.79 8.65
N HIS A 184 -18.28 -9.46 7.68
CA HIS A 184 -18.70 -8.86 6.42
C HIS A 184 -19.05 -9.88 5.31
N GLY A 185 -19.18 -11.18 5.60
CA GLY A 185 -19.58 -12.18 4.58
C GLY A 185 -18.42 -13.00 4.03
N THR A 186 -17.37 -13.21 4.85
CA THR A 186 -16.16 -13.97 4.49
C THR A 186 -15.41 -13.35 3.32
N HIS A 187 -15.21 -12.04 3.37
CA HIS A 187 -14.47 -11.32 2.34
C HIS A 187 -13.06 -11.89 2.18
N PRO A 188 -12.60 -12.13 0.94
CA PRO A 188 -11.23 -12.52 0.70
C PRO A 188 -10.25 -11.50 1.32
N LEU A 189 -9.22 -12.01 1.96
CA LEU A 189 -8.15 -11.22 2.58
C LEU A 189 -6.84 -11.41 1.82
N ALA A 190 -6.17 -10.28 1.56
CA ALA A 190 -4.79 -10.23 1.16
C ALA A 190 -4.02 -9.39 2.18
N MET A 191 -2.89 -9.92 2.64
CA MET A 191 -2.01 -9.17 3.52
C MET A 191 -0.63 -9.10 2.89
N SER A 192 -0.02 -7.93 2.89
CA SER A 192 1.36 -7.73 2.48
C SER A 192 2.24 -7.32 3.64
N TRP A 193 3.47 -7.83 3.64
CA TRP A 193 4.55 -7.38 4.50
C TRP A 193 5.73 -6.95 3.62
N ALA A 194 5.94 -5.64 3.53
CA ALA A 194 6.99 -5.05 2.71
C ALA A 194 8.23 -4.77 3.56
N TYR A 195 9.34 -5.41 3.22
CA TYR A 195 10.66 -5.24 3.82
C TYR A 195 11.51 -4.37 2.93
N ALA A 196 11.76 -3.14 3.34
CA ALA A 196 12.54 -2.15 2.62
C ALA A 196 13.93 -2.01 3.24
N THR A 197 14.98 -2.37 2.51
CA THR A 197 16.36 -2.28 3.00
C THR A 197 17.26 -1.60 1.97
N GLY A 198 18.51 -1.28 2.35
CA GLY A 198 19.51 -0.78 1.40
C GLY A 198 19.88 -1.76 0.28
N LEU A 199 19.60 -3.06 0.47
CA LEU A 199 19.89 -4.11 -0.52
C LEU A 199 18.76 -4.29 -1.54
N GLY A 200 17.56 -3.80 -1.22
CA GLY A 200 16.38 -3.95 -2.05
C GLY A 200 15.11 -4.11 -1.22
N MET A 201 14.00 -4.27 -1.93
CA MET A 201 12.68 -4.44 -1.34
C MET A 201 12.14 -5.85 -1.58
N THR A 202 11.64 -6.48 -0.52
CA THR A 202 10.97 -7.79 -0.57
C THR A 202 9.56 -7.67 -0.02
N VAL A 203 8.59 -8.27 -0.69
CA VAL A 203 7.18 -8.26 -0.27
C VAL A 203 6.72 -9.69 -0.05
N ASP A 204 6.24 -9.96 1.16
CA ASP A 204 5.51 -11.19 1.47
C ASP A 204 4.03 -10.96 1.24
N LEU A 205 3.44 -11.69 0.28
CA LEU A 205 2.01 -11.68 0.03
C LEU A 205 1.35 -12.92 0.63
N PHE A 206 0.49 -12.71 1.62
CA PHE A 206 -0.30 -13.75 2.28
C PHE A 206 -1.73 -13.74 1.76
N THR A 207 -2.21 -14.91 1.32
CA THR A 207 -3.57 -15.12 0.82
C THR A 207 -4.07 -16.50 1.25
N ARG A 208 -5.39 -16.71 1.35
CA ARG A 208 -5.94 -17.98 1.85
C ARG A 208 -5.51 -19.20 1.03
N SER A 209 -5.52 -19.11 -0.29
CA SER A 209 -5.13 -20.23 -1.17
C SER A 209 -3.70 -20.11 -1.71
N GLY A 210 -2.93 -19.12 -1.25
CA GLY A 210 -1.64 -18.78 -1.87
C GLY A 210 -1.78 -18.01 -3.18
N ARG A 211 -3.01 -17.71 -3.59
CA ARG A 211 -3.33 -16.88 -4.74
C ARG A 211 -4.46 -15.93 -4.38
N LEU A 212 -4.47 -14.77 -5.04
CA LEU A 212 -5.63 -13.90 -4.96
C LEU A 212 -6.82 -14.53 -5.71
N PRO A 213 -8.07 -14.34 -5.25
CA PRO A 213 -9.25 -14.91 -5.90
C PRO A 213 -9.35 -14.53 -7.38
N GLY A 214 -9.66 -15.50 -8.26
CA GLY A 214 -9.82 -15.24 -9.69
C GLY A 214 -8.52 -15.15 -10.49
N MET A 215 -7.35 -15.34 -9.87
CA MET A 215 -6.08 -15.41 -10.58
C MET A 215 -5.87 -16.73 -11.31
N LEU A 216 -5.47 -16.65 -12.59
CA LEU A 216 -5.17 -17.82 -13.43
C LEU A 216 -3.69 -18.26 -13.38
N GLY A 217 -2.78 -17.39 -12.89
CA GLY A 217 -1.33 -17.64 -12.90
C GLY A 217 -0.58 -16.96 -11.75
N PRO A 218 0.75 -17.18 -11.64
CA PRO A 218 1.58 -16.55 -10.62
C PRO A 218 1.80 -15.04 -10.89
N ILE A 219 2.08 -14.27 -9.84
CA ILE A 219 2.33 -12.82 -9.94
C ILE A 219 3.82 -12.56 -10.24
N GLY A 220 4.14 -11.69 -11.18
CA GLY A 220 5.52 -11.36 -11.52
C GLY A 220 6.25 -12.46 -12.32
N GLN A 221 7.55 -12.30 -12.52
CA GLN A 221 8.40 -13.22 -13.29
C GLN A 221 9.22 -14.11 -12.34
N PRO A 222 9.47 -15.39 -12.64
CA PRO A 222 10.35 -16.19 -11.80
C PRO A 222 11.73 -15.55 -11.73
N LEU A 223 12.35 -15.49 -10.54
CA LEU A 223 13.77 -15.18 -10.48
C LEU A 223 14.53 -16.24 -11.30
N PRO A 224 15.54 -15.87 -12.09
CA PRO A 224 16.53 -16.84 -12.56
C PRO A 224 17.02 -17.63 -11.35
N SER A 225 17.07 -18.96 -11.48
CA SER A 225 17.31 -19.90 -10.37
C SER A 225 18.45 -19.43 -9.44
N PRO A 226 18.32 -19.68 -8.13
CA PRO A 226 19.05 -18.95 -7.11
C PRO A 226 20.56 -19.21 -7.19
N MET A 227 21.38 -18.18 -6.93
CA MET A 227 22.69 -18.43 -6.34
C MET A 227 22.47 -19.35 -5.13
N PRO A 228 23.29 -20.40 -4.96
CA PRO A 228 22.99 -21.53 -4.10
C PRO A 228 22.48 -21.06 -2.74
N THR A 229 21.27 -21.49 -2.41
CA THR A 229 20.76 -21.50 -1.04
C THR A 229 21.86 -22.15 -0.21
N GLN A 230 22.48 -21.37 0.69
CA GLN A 230 23.32 -21.92 1.75
C GLN A 230 22.40 -22.77 2.63
N THR A 231 22.29 -24.04 2.27
CA THR A 231 21.99 -25.12 3.20
C THR A 231 23.16 -25.19 4.18
N ASP A 232 22.83 -25.26 5.46
CA ASP A 232 23.71 -25.49 6.60
C ASP A 232 24.67 -24.37 6.99
N LEU A 233 24.18 -23.49 7.87
CA LEU A 233 24.88 -23.26 9.14
C LEU A 233 23.82 -23.24 10.24
N PHE A 234 23.81 -24.34 11.00
CA PHE A 234 23.21 -24.42 12.32
C PHE A 234 23.86 -23.33 13.19
N ASP A 235 23.07 -22.38 13.69
CA ASP A 235 23.40 -21.72 14.95
C ASP A 235 22.29 -22.07 15.94
N GLN A 236 22.65 -22.99 16.82
CA GLN A 236 21.81 -23.55 17.88
C GLN A 236 21.87 -22.67 19.15
N ASP A 237 22.20 -21.38 19.02
CA ASP A 237 22.55 -20.48 20.13
C ASP A 237 21.67 -19.21 20.25
N GLN A 238 20.44 -19.22 19.74
CA GLN A 238 19.43 -18.19 20.10
C GLN A 238 18.21 -18.77 20.83
N LEU A 239 18.46 -19.70 21.75
CA LEU A 239 17.47 -20.18 22.72
C LEU A 239 17.43 -19.37 24.03
N ASP A 240 18.26 -18.33 24.21
CA ASP A 240 18.25 -17.50 25.42
C ASP A 240 18.24 -15.99 25.10
N ALA A 241 17.09 -15.48 24.68
CA ALA A 241 16.75 -14.07 24.88
C ALA A 241 15.62 -14.03 25.92
N PRO A 242 15.77 -13.31 27.05
CA PRO A 242 14.70 -13.22 28.03
C PRO A 242 13.48 -12.57 27.38
N ALA A 243 12.35 -13.27 27.49
CA ALA A 243 11.05 -12.78 27.04
C ALA A 243 10.83 -11.36 27.58
N ARG A 244 10.67 -10.38 26.68
CA ARG A 244 10.06 -9.10 27.06
C ARG A 244 8.65 -9.40 27.53
N GLN A 245 8.40 -9.16 28.81
CA GLN A 245 7.06 -9.24 29.39
C GLN A 245 6.10 -8.38 28.55
N PRO A 246 4.94 -8.91 28.14
CA PRO A 246 3.91 -8.09 27.52
C PRO A 246 3.40 -7.06 28.54
N GLU A 247 3.50 -5.78 28.19
CA GLU A 247 2.83 -4.72 28.96
C GLU A 247 1.31 -5.02 28.97
N PRO A 248 0.66 -4.97 30.14
CA PRO A 248 -0.78 -5.15 30.21
C PRO A 248 -1.48 -3.97 29.49
N PRO A 249 -2.57 -4.25 28.75
CA PRO A 249 -3.30 -3.20 28.05
C PRO A 249 -3.87 -2.18 29.05
N PRO A 250 -3.93 -0.88 28.70
CA PRO A 250 -4.51 0.13 29.56
C PRO A 250 -5.99 -0.19 29.81
N VAL A 251 -6.33 -0.38 31.08
CA VAL A 251 -7.70 -0.59 31.56
C VAL A 251 -8.51 0.67 31.26
N THR A 252 -9.36 0.60 30.23
CA THR A 252 -10.28 1.68 29.88
C THR A 252 -11.61 1.40 30.60
N PRO A 253 -12.18 2.35 31.38
CA PRO A 253 -13.40 2.10 32.12
C PRO A 253 -14.57 1.84 31.16
N ALA A 254 -15.27 0.73 31.40
CA ALA A 254 -16.43 0.30 30.63
C ALA A 254 -17.55 1.35 30.70
N ARG A 255 -17.73 2.11 29.63
CA ARG A 255 -18.96 2.88 29.42
C ARG A 255 -20.08 1.91 29.07
N ARG A 256 -20.89 1.54 30.07
CA ARG A 256 -22.22 0.97 29.85
C ARG A 256 -23.12 2.05 29.24
N GLY A 257 -23.31 1.97 27.93
CA GLY A 257 -24.36 2.66 27.21
C GLY A 257 -24.95 1.69 26.20
N GLY A 258 -26.18 1.24 26.44
CA GLY A 258 -26.90 0.41 25.49
C GLY A 258 -27.19 1.22 24.23
N THR A 259 -26.61 0.80 23.11
CA THR A 259 -26.97 1.28 21.78
C THR A 259 -27.15 0.07 20.88
N ARG A 260 -28.28 0.07 20.18
CA ARG A 260 -28.77 -0.92 19.22
C ARG A 260 -27.67 -1.45 18.31
N ASP A 261 -27.80 -2.71 17.90
CA ASP A 261 -27.12 -3.33 16.76
C ASP A 261 -27.16 -2.38 15.54
N LEU A 262 -26.02 -1.75 15.23
CA LEU A 262 -25.85 -0.78 14.15
C LEU A 262 -24.84 -1.26 13.07
N ASP A 263 -24.44 -2.54 13.11
CA ASP A 263 -23.44 -3.20 12.24
C ASP A 263 -24.08 -3.96 11.06
N ARG A 264 -24.68 -3.28 10.07
CA ARG A 264 -25.26 -3.95 8.88
C ARG A 264 -24.95 -3.30 7.52
N SER A 265 -23.99 -2.38 7.45
CA SER A 265 -23.58 -1.87 6.14
C SER A 265 -22.84 -2.95 5.35
N SER A 266 -23.35 -3.29 4.17
CA SER A 266 -22.68 -4.23 3.27
C SER A 266 -21.34 -3.66 2.79
N ALA A 267 -20.34 -4.49 2.50
CA ALA A 267 -19.04 -4.02 2.01
C ALA A 267 -19.15 -3.15 0.74
N ARG A 268 -20.15 -3.41 -0.10
CA ARG A 268 -20.46 -2.58 -1.28
C ARG A 268 -20.89 -1.16 -0.91
N GLU A 269 -21.68 -1.00 0.15
CA GLU A 269 -22.05 0.32 0.68
C GLU A 269 -20.82 1.05 1.24
N LEU A 270 -19.92 0.32 1.92
CA LEU A 270 -18.65 0.87 2.39
C LEU A 270 -17.79 1.36 1.23
N THR A 271 -17.61 0.55 0.18
CA THR A 271 -16.86 0.98 -1.00
C THR A 271 -17.47 2.23 -1.63
N LEU A 272 -18.79 2.27 -1.85
CA LEU A 272 -19.45 3.43 -2.46
C LEU A 272 -19.14 4.72 -1.68
N ARG A 273 -19.19 4.67 -0.35
CA ARG A 273 -18.90 5.81 0.52
C ARG A 273 -17.41 6.18 0.53
N ILE A 274 -16.52 5.19 0.48
CA ILE A 274 -15.08 5.46 0.34
C ILE A 274 -14.81 6.14 -1.00
N SER A 275 -15.41 5.67 -2.10
CA SER A 275 -15.26 6.28 -3.42
C SER A 275 -15.75 7.74 -3.45
N GLN A 276 -16.87 8.03 -2.78
CA GLN A 276 -17.34 9.42 -2.59
C GLN A 276 -16.29 10.25 -1.85
N ARG A 277 -15.71 9.73 -0.75
CA ARG A 277 -14.68 10.45 -0.01
C ARG A 277 -13.41 10.69 -0.83
N VAL A 278 -12.98 9.70 -1.62
CA VAL A 278 -11.84 9.84 -2.54
C VAL A 278 -12.09 11.01 -3.51
N GLY A 279 -13.33 11.17 -3.98
CA GLY A 279 -13.78 12.35 -4.72
C GLY A 279 -13.59 13.66 -3.93
N ASP A 280 -14.11 13.73 -2.70
CA ASP A 280 -13.98 14.92 -1.84
C ASP A 280 -12.52 15.31 -1.58
N ILE A 281 -11.62 14.32 -1.45
CA ILE A 281 -10.19 14.55 -1.26
C ILE A 281 -9.59 15.16 -2.53
N ALA A 282 -9.91 14.60 -3.69
CA ALA A 282 -9.47 15.15 -4.97
C ALA A 282 -9.97 16.59 -5.15
N ASP A 283 -11.20 16.90 -4.75
CA ASP A 283 -11.73 18.27 -4.77
C ASP A 283 -10.96 19.22 -3.86
N GLN A 284 -10.68 18.82 -2.62
CA GLN A 284 -9.90 19.61 -1.68
C GLN A 284 -8.47 19.86 -2.17
N LEU A 285 -7.85 18.83 -2.76
CA LEU A 285 -6.53 18.96 -3.37
C LEU A 285 -6.56 19.89 -4.57
N TYR A 286 -7.54 19.75 -5.48
CA TYR A 286 -7.69 20.64 -6.63
C TYR A 286 -7.90 22.10 -6.23
N ALA A 287 -8.70 22.33 -5.18
CA ALA A 287 -9.00 23.68 -4.67
C ALA A 287 -7.77 24.38 -4.07
N THR A 288 -6.82 23.63 -3.51
CA THR A 288 -5.61 24.17 -2.86
C THR A 288 -4.34 24.06 -3.72
N ALA A 289 -4.40 23.32 -4.83
CA ALA A 289 -3.26 23.14 -5.72
C ALA A 289 -2.91 24.41 -6.51
N PRO A 290 -1.61 24.67 -6.75
CA PRO A 290 -1.16 25.71 -7.67
C PRO A 290 -1.75 25.53 -9.08
N ASP A 291 -1.98 26.63 -9.81
CA ASP A 291 -2.54 26.61 -11.16
C ASP A 291 -1.46 26.99 -12.18
N PRO A 292 -0.76 26.02 -12.79
CA PRO A 292 0.29 26.29 -13.77
C PRO A 292 -0.26 26.54 -15.19
N ASP A 293 -1.58 26.61 -15.39
CA ASP A 293 -2.25 26.67 -16.70
C ASP A 293 -1.84 25.53 -17.65
N ILE A 294 -1.80 24.30 -17.13
CA ILE A 294 -1.45 23.08 -17.88
C ILE A 294 -2.70 22.25 -18.17
N ARG A 295 -2.69 21.54 -19.30
CA ARG A 295 -3.70 20.55 -19.66
C ARG A 295 -3.11 19.16 -19.86
N VAL A 296 -3.87 18.15 -19.47
CA VAL A 296 -3.55 16.73 -19.65
C VAL A 296 -4.80 16.04 -20.17
N GLY A 297 -4.73 15.47 -21.38
CA GLY A 297 -5.91 14.91 -22.02
C GLY A 297 -7.03 15.92 -22.25
N GLY A 298 -6.68 17.17 -22.57
CA GLY A 298 -7.61 18.29 -22.70
C GLY A 298 -8.21 18.82 -21.40
N GLN A 299 -8.04 18.13 -20.26
CA GLN A 299 -8.50 18.54 -18.93
C GLN A 299 -7.51 19.49 -18.29
N ARG A 300 -7.99 20.54 -17.61
CA ARG A 300 -7.13 21.41 -16.81
C ARG A 300 -6.54 20.63 -15.65
N MET A 301 -5.26 20.83 -15.40
CA MET A 301 -4.54 20.23 -14.28
C MET A 301 -3.98 21.31 -13.38
N ARG A 302 -4.19 21.15 -12.08
CA ARG A 302 -3.53 21.92 -11.02
C ARG A 302 -2.48 21.07 -10.33
N GLY A 303 -1.44 21.71 -9.82
CA GLY A 303 -0.34 21.06 -9.11
C GLY A 303 1.01 21.66 -9.49
N THR A 304 2.07 21.06 -8.97
CA THR A 304 3.44 21.48 -9.24
C THR A 304 4.41 20.33 -9.07
N TRP A 305 5.54 20.45 -9.76
CA TRP A 305 6.69 19.58 -9.58
C TRP A 305 7.47 19.98 -8.33
N ALA A 306 8.01 19.00 -7.63
CA ALA A 306 8.91 19.20 -6.50
C ALA A 306 10.16 18.33 -6.64
N ALA A 307 11.31 18.88 -6.29
CA ALA A 307 12.58 18.19 -6.33
C ALA A 307 12.67 17.11 -5.24
N LEU A 308 13.33 15.99 -5.54
CA LEU A 308 13.60 14.91 -4.58
C LEU A 308 14.95 15.11 -3.87
N ASP A 309 15.08 16.21 -3.13
CA ASP A 309 16.32 16.72 -2.52
C ASP A 309 16.20 16.95 -0.99
N LEU A 310 15.16 16.44 -0.34
CA LEU A 310 14.97 16.61 1.12
C LEU A 310 16.10 15.96 1.95
N LEU A 311 16.82 14.99 1.37
CA LEU A 311 17.84 14.18 2.05
C LEU A 311 19.21 14.29 1.37
N GLY A 312 19.53 15.48 0.82
CA GLY A 312 20.81 15.75 0.14
C GLY A 312 20.63 16.07 -1.34
N THR A 313 21.57 15.64 -2.19
CA THR A 313 21.52 15.91 -3.63
C THR A 313 20.22 15.39 -4.23
N SER A 314 19.59 16.21 -5.08
CA SER A 314 18.38 15.84 -5.80
C SER A 314 18.59 14.54 -6.58
N THR A 315 17.69 13.58 -6.40
CA THR A 315 17.66 12.34 -7.19
C THR A 315 16.71 12.41 -8.38
N GLY A 316 16.08 13.59 -8.59
CA GLY A 316 15.09 13.83 -9.64
C GLY A 316 13.98 14.77 -9.17
N SER A 317 12.84 14.69 -9.86
CA SER A 317 11.63 15.47 -9.56
C SER A 317 10.41 14.56 -9.53
N PHE A 318 9.37 14.96 -8.79
CA PHE A 318 8.07 14.33 -8.86
C PHE A 318 6.95 15.37 -8.96
N LEU A 319 5.84 14.97 -9.57
CA LEU A 319 4.62 15.74 -9.73
C LEU A 319 3.51 15.12 -8.88
N LEU A 320 2.78 15.97 -8.17
CA LEU A 320 1.41 15.70 -7.73
C LEU A 320 0.48 16.64 -8.50
N GLY A 321 -0.23 16.12 -9.48
CA GLY A 321 -1.24 16.83 -10.25
C GLY A 321 -2.65 16.39 -9.88
N VAL A 322 -3.61 17.29 -10.07
CA VAL A 322 -5.04 17.03 -9.89
C VAL A 322 -5.79 17.63 -11.07
N LEU A 323 -6.55 16.80 -11.77
CA LEU A 323 -7.35 17.16 -12.93
C LEU A 323 -8.69 17.76 -12.49
N GLU A 324 -9.22 18.69 -13.29
CA GLU A 324 -10.55 19.26 -13.11
C GLU A 324 -11.63 18.18 -13.19
N GLY A 325 -11.52 17.28 -14.17
CA GLY A 325 -12.36 16.11 -14.35
C GLY A 325 -11.56 14.85 -14.69
N PRO A 326 -12.18 13.67 -14.65
CA PRO A 326 -11.53 12.43 -15.09
C PRO A 326 -11.20 12.50 -16.59
N ILE A 327 -10.11 11.88 -17.00
CA ILE A 327 -9.72 11.71 -18.42
C ILE A 327 -10.16 10.34 -18.94
N SER A 328 -10.23 10.19 -20.27
CA SER A 328 -10.55 8.90 -20.89
C SER A 328 -9.50 7.84 -20.60
N THR A 329 -9.92 6.58 -20.60
CA THR A 329 -9.04 5.42 -20.38
C THR A 329 -7.93 5.31 -21.42
N GLU A 330 -8.18 5.73 -22.67
CA GLU A 330 -7.19 5.76 -23.75
C GLU A 330 -6.04 6.74 -23.47
N ILE A 331 -6.36 7.94 -23.00
CA ILE A 331 -5.36 8.95 -22.64
C ILE A 331 -4.57 8.50 -21.40
N ASN A 332 -5.26 7.90 -20.42
CA ASN A 332 -4.61 7.30 -19.26
C ASN A 332 -3.62 6.19 -19.68
N ALA A 333 -3.99 5.34 -20.64
CA ALA A 333 -3.10 4.30 -21.16
C ALA A 333 -1.86 4.87 -21.85
N ARG A 334 -1.96 6.01 -22.55
CA ARG A 334 -0.82 6.70 -23.18
C ARG A 334 0.18 7.26 -22.15
N LEU A 335 -0.32 7.78 -21.03
CA LEU A 335 0.53 8.37 -19.99
C LEU A 335 1.23 7.33 -19.13
N ARG A 336 0.80 6.07 -19.17
CA ARG A 336 1.47 4.98 -18.47
C ARG A 336 2.78 4.65 -19.18
N PRO A 337 3.89 4.45 -18.43
CA PRO A 337 5.11 3.95 -19.02
C PRO A 337 4.80 2.62 -19.72
N SER A 338 5.16 2.53 -21.00
CA SER A 338 5.16 1.27 -21.75
C SER A 338 5.94 0.24 -20.93
N SER A 339 5.36 -0.94 -20.75
CA SER A 339 5.90 -2.04 -19.93
C SER A 339 7.22 -2.62 -20.43
N GLN A 340 7.86 -1.98 -21.41
CA GLN A 340 9.19 -2.31 -21.86
C GLN A 340 10.19 -1.77 -20.85
N PHE A 341 11.17 -2.59 -20.53
CA PHE A 341 12.23 -2.38 -19.55
C PHE A 341 13.20 -1.24 -19.94
N GLU A 342 12.73 -0.22 -20.64
CA GLU A 342 13.54 0.92 -21.05
C GLU A 342 13.68 1.90 -19.88
N ASP A 343 14.94 2.21 -19.59
CA ASP A 343 15.44 2.96 -18.44
C ASP A 343 15.29 4.48 -18.65
N ASP A 344 14.17 4.92 -19.21
CA ASP A 344 13.92 6.33 -19.50
C ASP A 344 13.72 7.18 -18.22
N GLY A 345 13.77 6.55 -17.04
CA GLY A 345 13.80 7.25 -15.76
C GLY A 345 12.48 7.97 -15.41
N VAL A 346 11.45 7.88 -16.26
CA VAL A 346 10.13 8.50 -16.07
C VAL A 346 9.06 7.44 -15.77
N SER A 347 8.20 7.73 -14.81
CA SER A 347 7.03 6.94 -14.43
C SER A 347 5.89 7.90 -14.17
N ALA A 348 4.82 7.81 -14.96
CA ALA A 348 3.63 8.63 -14.81
C ALA A 348 2.37 7.77 -14.73
N HIS A 349 1.44 8.14 -13.85
CA HIS A 349 0.21 7.43 -13.62
C HIS A 349 -0.94 8.40 -13.36
N VAL A 350 -2.10 8.10 -13.95
CA VAL A 350 -3.35 8.81 -13.66
C VAL A 350 -4.33 7.87 -12.97
N SER A 351 -4.73 8.23 -11.74
CA SER A 351 -5.69 7.50 -10.92
C SER A 351 -6.90 8.38 -10.63
N GLY A 352 -8.02 8.12 -11.31
CA GLY A 352 -9.20 9.00 -11.28
C GLY A 352 -8.84 10.41 -11.77
N ARG A 353 -8.73 11.35 -10.85
CA ARG A 353 -8.31 12.75 -11.11
C ARG A 353 -6.88 13.06 -10.69
N LEU A 354 -6.19 12.15 -10.00
CA LEU A 354 -4.82 12.38 -9.59
C LEU A 354 -3.84 12.00 -10.69
N VAL A 355 -2.82 12.83 -10.89
CA VAL A 355 -1.68 12.58 -11.77
C VAL A 355 -0.44 12.51 -10.90
N ILE A 356 0.26 11.39 -10.88
CA ILE A 356 1.57 11.27 -10.25
C ILE A 356 2.59 11.05 -11.35
N ALA A 357 3.66 11.83 -11.36
CA ALA A 357 4.80 11.57 -12.23
C ALA A 357 6.09 11.62 -11.43
N ILE A 358 7.05 10.78 -11.76
CA ILE A 358 8.37 10.68 -11.13
C ILE A 358 9.38 10.61 -12.25
N THR A 359 10.42 11.43 -12.19
CA THR A 359 11.47 11.49 -13.19
C THR A 359 12.84 11.70 -12.54
N LYS A 360 13.90 11.17 -13.17
CA LYS A 360 15.29 11.49 -12.82
C LYS A 360 15.69 12.91 -13.26
N GLU A 361 14.92 13.53 -14.16
CA GLU A 361 15.16 14.90 -14.60
C GLU A 361 14.90 15.92 -13.48
N HIS A 362 15.71 16.97 -13.45
CA HIS A 362 15.53 18.07 -12.49
C HIS A 362 14.62 19.15 -13.05
N GLY A 363 13.95 19.89 -12.15
CA GLY A 363 13.08 21.00 -12.51
C GLY A 363 11.63 20.59 -12.70
N GLN A 364 10.94 21.22 -13.66
CA GLN A 364 9.50 21.06 -13.88
C GLN A 364 9.20 20.57 -15.32
N PRO A 365 9.49 19.30 -15.64
CA PRO A 365 9.36 18.77 -17.00
C PRO A 365 7.89 18.49 -17.37
N TRP A 366 7.11 19.56 -17.56
CA TRP A 366 5.69 19.48 -17.91
C TRP A 366 5.41 18.72 -19.21
N TYR A 367 6.36 18.67 -20.14
CA TYR A 367 6.25 17.91 -21.40
C TYR A 367 6.06 16.40 -21.20
N LEU A 368 6.37 15.86 -20.01
CA LEU A 368 6.16 14.45 -19.71
C LEU A 368 4.69 14.09 -19.49
N VAL A 369 3.84 15.08 -19.21
CA VAL A 369 2.43 14.86 -18.86
C VAL A 369 1.46 15.75 -19.64
N ALA A 370 1.91 16.92 -20.11
CA ALA A 370 1.07 17.87 -20.83
C ALA A 370 0.88 17.48 -22.31
N ASP A 371 -0.25 17.93 -22.88
CA ASP A 371 -0.54 17.82 -24.32
C ASP A 371 0.15 18.90 -25.17
#